data_AF-A0A819EBV8-F1
#
_entry.id   AF-A0A819EBV8-F1
#
_cell.length_a   1.000
_cell.length_b   1.000
_cell.length_c   1.000
_cell.angle_alpha   90.00
_cell.angle_beta   90.00
_cell.angle_gamma   90.00
#
_symmetry.space_group_name_H-M   'P 1'
#
loop_
_entity.id
_entity.type
_entity.pdbx_description
1 polymer ?
#
loop_
_entity_poly.entity_id
_entity_poly.type
_entity_poly.pdbx_seq_one_letter_code
_entity_poly.pdbx_strand_id
1 'polypeptide(L)'
;MNTENIFGCLYNSLFTYRLSALIKRVPLISSQNQLGHSFQQILQILLSPKFFPIGIQIRAGDGTMIQTKNSLNEKEILEKFDNFFICSQQIINRNKKLLYELNQIPIIFLLSDDIQIRQAALKRWKFSLECFQSLENKCQTNNSDLNILANSNPVFHIRYTTNHILAFQLGIFDSFLFSLCEQHLITTSSGFGRLAAFVSLKQQNIYSLFHHEQPSCQNQSVPLAIAGYYWSGI
;
A
#
# COMPACT_ATOMS: atom_id res chain seq x y z
N MET A 1 -29.06 13.97 0.61
CA MET A 1 -28.11 12.96 0.11
C MET A 1 -26.81 13.68 -0.19
N ASN A 2 -25.75 13.44 0.58
CA ASN A 2 -24.45 14.11 0.38
C ASN A 2 -23.82 13.63 -0.93
N THR A 3 -23.28 14.57 -1.71
CA THR A 3 -22.62 14.37 -3.00
C THR A 3 -21.43 13.40 -2.93
N GLU A 4 -20.83 13.23 -1.75
CA GLU A 4 -19.75 12.30 -1.45
C GLU A 4 -20.13 10.82 -1.67
N ASN A 5 -21.39 10.44 -1.40
CA ASN A 5 -21.87 9.07 -1.62
C ASN A 5 -22.10 8.72 -3.09
N ILE A 6 -22.33 9.72 -3.95
CA ILE A 6 -22.58 9.50 -5.38
C ILE A 6 -21.27 9.14 -6.07
N PHE A 7 -20.17 9.85 -5.74
CA PHE A 7 -18.85 9.50 -6.27
C PHE A 7 -18.38 8.14 -5.76
N GLY A 8 -18.53 7.82 -4.47
CA GLY A 8 -18.18 6.50 -3.94
C GLY A 8 -18.92 5.34 -4.63
N CYS A 9 -20.23 5.47 -4.87
CA CYS A 9 -21.04 4.45 -5.56
C CYS A 9 -20.76 4.37 -7.07
N LEU A 10 -20.51 5.49 -7.74
CA LEU A 10 -20.18 5.50 -9.17
C LEU A 10 -18.76 4.97 -9.42
N TYR A 11 -17.82 5.30 -8.53
CA TYR A 11 -16.45 4.79 -8.52
C TYR A 11 -16.46 3.28 -8.27
N ASN A 12 -17.24 2.80 -7.30
CA ASN A 12 -17.37 1.37 -7.01
C ASN A 12 -18.14 0.57 -8.09
N SER A 13 -19.03 1.20 -8.86
CA SER A 13 -19.72 0.48 -9.96
C SER A 13 -18.88 0.43 -11.24
N LEU A 14 -18.20 1.52 -11.61
CA LEU A 14 -17.41 1.60 -12.85
C LEU A 14 -16.01 0.98 -12.73
N PHE A 15 -15.28 1.26 -11.65
CA PHE A 15 -13.92 0.74 -11.49
C PHE A 15 -13.93 -0.73 -11.13
N THR A 16 -14.75 -1.16 -10.17
CA THR A 16 -14.75 -2.54 -9.64
C THR A 16 -15.16 -3.56 -10.71
N TYR A 17 -16.13 -3.24 -11.58
CA TYR A 17 -16.52 -4.12 -12.68
C TYR A 17 -15.41 -4.29 -13.72
N ARG A 18 -14.77 -3.19 -14.16
CA ARG A 18 -13.67 -3.24 -15.14
C ARG A 18 -12.38 -3.82 -14.56
N LEU A 19 -12.12 -3.62 -13.27
CA LEU A 19 -10.98 -4.20 -12.56
C LEU A 19 -11.15 -5.69 -12.25
N SER A 20 -12.37 -6.14 -11.93
CA SER A 20 -12.62 -7.58 -11.76
C SER A 20 -12.33 -8.37 -13.05
N ALA A 21 -12.55 -7.76 -14.21
CA ALA A 21 -12.19 -8.34 -15.51
C ALA A 21 -10.66 -8.38 -15.74
N LEU A 22 -9.89 -7.44 -15.19
CA LEU A 22 -8.43 -7.45 -15.20
C LEU A 22 -7.88 -8.59 -14.33
N ILE A 23 -8.43 -8.79 -13.13
CA ILE A 23 -8.03 -9.86 -12.21
C ILE A 23 -8.38 -11.25 -12.77
N LYS A 24 -9.53 -11.40 -13.44
CA LYS A 24 -9.99 -12.67 -14.04
C LYS A 24 -9.13 -13.16 -15.21
N ARG A 25 -8.32 -12.29 -15.84
CA ARG A 25 -7.50 -12.64 -17.01
C ARG A 25 -6.13 -13.22 -16.64
N VAL A 26 -5.76 -13.25 -15.36
CA VAL A 26 -4.51 -13.83 -14.92
C VAL A 26 -4.76 -15.31 -14.58
N PRO A 27 -4.04 -16.27 -15.21
CA PRO A 27 -4.22 -17.67 -14.92
C PRO A 27 -3.97 -17.92 -13.42
N LEU A 28 -4.92 -18.61 -12.78
CA LEU A 28 -4.83 -19.07 -11.39
C LEU A 28 -3.71 -20.12 -11.28
N ILE A 29 -2.45 -19.66 -11.28
CA ILE A 29 -1.29 -20.51 -11.04
C ILE A 29 -1.21 -20.79 -9.53
N SER A 30 -0.83 -22.04 -9.22
CA SER A 30 -1.01 -22.79 -7.99
C SER A 30 -1.02 -22.03 -6.65
N SER A 31 -1.91 -22.48 -5.77
CA SER A 31 -2.16 -22.01 -4.40
C SER A 31 -1.00 -22.22 -3.41
N GLN A 32 0.14 -22.76 -3.83
CA GLN A 32 1.18 -23.23 -2.90
C GLN A 32 2.12 -22.14 -2.38
N ASN A 33 2.14 -20.93 -2.96
CA ASN A 33 3.04 -19.84 -2.55
C ASN A 33 2.36 -18.47 -2.39
N GLN A 34 1.05 -18.43 -2.11
CA GLN A 34 0.33 -17.16 -1.93
C GLN A 34 0.56 -16.57 -0.54
N LEU A 35 1.64 -15.82 -0.37
CA LEU A 35 1.81 -14.92 0.77
C LEU A 35 1.09 -13.58 0.48
N GLY A 36 0.27 -13.12 1.44
CA GLY A 36 -0.43 -11.83 1.36
C GLY A 36 -1.94 -11.95 1.16
N HIS A 37 -2.54 -10.87 0.69
CA HIS A 37 -3.99 -10.72 0.52
C HIS A 37 -4.35 -10.63 -0.97
N SER A 38 -5.53 -11.11 -1.34
CA SER A 38 -6.04 -10.91 -2.71
C SER A 38 -6.41 -9.44 -2.93
N PHE A 39 -6.38 -8.99 -4.18
CA PHE A 39 -6.81 -7.64 -4.51
C PHE A 39 -8.24 -7.31 -4.06
N GLN A 40 -9.15 -8.29 -4.11
CA GLN A 40 -10.51 -8.10 -3.63
C GLN A 40 -10.55 -7.89 -2.12
N GLN A 41 -9.76 -8.66 -1.35
CA GLN A 41 -9.64 -8.48 0.10
C GLN A 41 -9.05 -7.11 0.44
N ILE A 42 -7.97 -6.71 -0.25
CA ILE A 42 -7.35 -5.40 -0.07
C ILE A 42 -8.37 -4.30 -0.33
N LEU A 43 -9.06 -4.35 -1.48
CA LEU A 43 -10.06 -3.35 -1.85
C LEU A 43 -11.20 -3.26 -0.81
N GLN A 44 -11.71 -4.40 -0.35
CA GLN A 44 -12.77 -4.44 0.67
C GLN A 44 -12.33 -3.81 1.99
N ILE A 45 -11.08 -4.01 2.39
CA ILE A 45 -10.56 -3.45 3.63
C ILE A 45 -10.30 -1.94 3.48
N LEU A 46 -9.72 -1.51 2.36
CA LEU A 46 -9.45 -0.09 2.07
C LEU A 46 -10.73 0.75 1.97
N LEU A 47 -11.83 0.18 1.47
CA LEU A 47 -13.12 0.87 1.35
C LEU A 47 -13.98 0.76 2.63
N SER A 48 -13.56 -0.03 3.61
CA SER A 48 -14.37 -0.26 4.81
C SER A 48 -14.20 0.89 5.81
N PRO A 49 -15.31 1.47 6.34
CA PRO A 49 -15.24 2.58 7.28
C PRO A 49 -14.63 2.18 8.63
N LYS A 50 -14.49 0.87 8.91
CA LYS A 50 -13.87 0.32 10.13
C LYS A 50 -12.36 0.60 10.19
N PHE A 51 -11.72 0.87 9.05
CA PHE A 51 -10.27 1.00 8.98
C PHE A 51 -9.85 2.41 8.60
N PHE A 52 -8.68 2.79 9.09
CA PHE A 52 -7.97 4.00 8.71
C PHE A 52 -6.72 3.61 7.91
N PRO A 53 -6.82 3.54 6.57
CA PRO A 53 -5.73 3.09 5.72
C PRO A 53 -4.60 4.13 5.60
N ILE A 54 -3.37 3.69 5.86
CA ILE A 54 -2.12 4.41 5.65
C ILE A 54 -1.37 3.71 4.53
N GLY A 55 -1.24 4.36 3.38
CA GLY A 55 -0.48 3.84 2.25
C GLY A 55 1.02 4.05 2.47
N ILE A 56 1.82 3.01 2.36
CA ILE A 56 3.28 3.09 2.29
C ILE A 56 3.73 2.66 0.90
N GLN A 57 4.38 3.55 0.15
CA GLN A 57 4.99 3.27 -1.15
C GLN A 57 6.51 3.37 -1.04
N ILE A 58 7.16 2.21 -1.08
CA ILE A 58 8.62 2.10 -1.10
C ILE A 58 9.07 1.86 -2.54
N ARG A 59 10.02 2.65 -3.01
CA ARG A 59 10.74 2.43 -4.25
C ARG A 59 12.18 2.05 -3.90
N ALA A 60 12.53 0.79 -4.12
CA ALA A 60 13.84 0.24 -3.77
C ALA A 60 14.94 0.55 -4.80
N GLY A 61 14.59 0.84 -6.05
CA GLY A 61 15.53 1.24 -7.10
C GLY A 61 15.84 0.13 -8.11
N ASP A 62 16.42 0.48 -9.27
CA ASP A 62 16.72 -0.51 -10.33
C ASP A 62 17.80 -1.52 -9.91
N GLY A 63 18.62 -1.18 -8.91
CA GLY A 63 19.63 -2.08 -8.36
C GLY A 63 19.03 -3.33 -7.69
N THR A 64 17.82 -3.26 -7.12
CA THR A 64 17.15 -4.44 -6.52
C THR A 64 16.44 -5.30 -7.58
N MET A 65 16.17 -4.74 -8.77
CA MET A 65 15.69 -5.48 -9.94
C MET A 65 16.78 -6.38 -10.53
N ILE A 66 18.06 -6.03 -10.35
CA ILE A 66 19.23 -6.75 -10.90
C ILE A 66 19.79 -7.80 -9.91
N GLN A 67 19.50 -7.71 -8.61
CA GLN A 67 20.12 -8.61 -7.63
C GLN A 67 19.66 -10.07 -7.73
N THR A 68 20.67 -10.90 -8.04
CA THR A 68 20.73 -12.35 -8.06
C THR A 68 20.88 -12.94 -6.65
N LYS A 69 20.02 -13.91 -6.32
CA LYS A 69 20.21 -15.10 -5.45
C LYS A 69 20.69 -14.99 -3.99
N ASN A 70 21.22 -13.87 -3.51
CA ASN A 70 21.54 -13.76 -2.08
C ASN A 70 20.30 -13.27 -1.34
N SER A 71 19.58 -14.22 -0.72
CA SER A 71 18.47 -13.91 0.19
C SER A 71 19.03 -13.10 1.36
N LEU A 72 18.92 -11.77 1.29
CA LEU A 72 19.13 -10.92 2.46
C LEU A 72 18.22 -11.43 3.58
N ASN A 73 18.72 -11.39 4.81
CA ASN A 73 17.93 -11.81 5.96
C ASN A 73 16.68 -10.90 6.08
N GLU A 74 15.53 -11.46 6.47
CA GLU A 74 14.28 -10.71 6.62
C GLU A 74 14.47 -9.45 7.47
N LYS A 75 15.27 -9.58 8.53
CA LYS A 75 15.62 -8.49 9.43
C LYS A 75 16.40 -7.38 8.72
N GLU A 76 17.41 -7.72 7.91
CA GLU A 76 18.22 -6.74 7.17
C GLU A 76 17.39 -5.99 6.13
N ILE A 77 16.45 -6.68 5.47
CA ILE A 77 15.52 -6.07 4.51
C ILE A 77 14.66 -5.02 5.22
N LEU A 78 14.05 -5.38 6.35
CA LEU A 78 13.19 -4.44 7.09
C LEU A 78 13.97 -3.29 7.71
N GLU A 79 15.17 -3.54 8.26
CA GLU A 79 16.05 -2.52 8.83
C GLU A 79 16.44 -1.45 7.80
N LYS A 80 16.69 -1.85 6.54
CA LYS A 80 16.99 -0.91 5.44
C LYS A 80 15.86 0.09 5.18
N PHE A 81 14.61 -0.27 5.49
CA PHE A 81 13.44 0.56 5.25
C PHE A 81 12.70 0.94 6.54
N ASP A 82 13.35 0.81 7.70
CA ASP A 82 12.73 0.99 9.02
C ASP A 82 12.13 2.39 9.20
N ASN A 83 12.74 3.40 8.58
CA ASN A 83 12.24 4.77 8.56
C ASN A 83 10.79 4.87 8.08
N PHE A 84 10.37 4.04 7.13
CA PHE A 84 8.98 4.03 6.65
C PHE A 84 8.04 3.49 7.72
N PHE A 85 8.41 2.39 8.37
CA PHE A 85 7.62 1.77 9.43
C PHE A 85 7.56 2.65 10.68
N ILE A 86 8.67 3.26 11.09
CA ILE A 86 8.72 4.26 12.18
C ILE A 86 7.80 5.45 11.87
N CYS A 87 7.89 6.03 10.67
CA CYS A 87 7.04 7.17 10.30
C CYS A 87 5.55 6.77 10.28
N SER A 88 5.22 5.56 9.81
CA SER A 88 3.85 5.04 9.88
C SER A 88 3.34 4.93 11.33
N GLN A 89 4.18 4.49 12.27
CA GLN A 89 3.82 4.45 13.68
C GLN A 89 3.63 5.86 14.26
N GLN A 90 4.48 6.82 13.86
CA GLN A 90 4.31 8.22 14.26
C GLN A 90 2.98 8.80 13.75
N ILE A 91 2.60 8.48 12.52
CA ILE A 91 1.29 8.82 11.95
C ILE A 91 0.16 8.23 12.79
N ILE A 92 0.22 6.94 13.10
CA ILE A 92 -0.79 6.26 13.93
C ILE A 92 -0.91 6.95 15.29
N ASN A 93 0.22 7.23 15.93
CA ASN A 93 0.26 7.87 17.25
C ASN A 93 -0.31 9.29 17.22
N ARG A 94 -0.01 10.10 16.19
CA ARG A 94 -0.56 11.46 16.01
C ARG A 94 -2.08 11.44 15.85
N ASN A 95 -2.63 10.42 15.20
CA ASN A 95 -4.06 10.29 14.94
C ASN A 95 -4.81 9.46 16.00
N LYS A 96 -4.12 8.99 17.06
CA LYS A 96 -4.70 8.06 18.05
C LYS A 96 -6.04 8.54 18.65
N LYS A 97 -6.14 9.84 18.94
CA LYS A 97 -7.39 10.44 19.47
C LYS A 97 -8.54 10.36 18.44
N LEU A 98 -8.28 10.77 17.20
CA LEU A 98 -9.26 10.73 16.11
C LEU A 98 -9.71 9.29 15.82
N LEU A 99 -8.76 8.35 15.77
CA LEU A 99 -9.04 6.94 15.54
C LEU A 99 -9.94 6.35 16.63
N TYR A 100 -9.70 6.72 17.89
CA TYR A 100 -10.53 6.29 19.01
C TYR A 100 -11.95 6.87 18.91
N GLU A 101 -12.08 8.17 18.63
CA GLU A 101 -13.38 8.85 18.50
C GLU A 101 -14.22 8.28 17.34
N LEU A 102 -13.59 7.91 16.23
CA LEU A 102 -14.24 7.33 15.06
C LEU A 102 -14.35 5.79 15.12
N ASN A 103 -13.84 5.14 16.18
CA ASN A 103 -13.74 3.69 16.30
C ASN A 103 -13.09 3.02 15.08
N GLN A 104 -12.04 3.65 14.54
CA GLN A 104 -11.29 3.16 13.38
C GLN A 104 -9.99 2.47 13.77
N ILE A 105 -9.65 1.42 13.03
CA ILE A 105 -8.44 0.62 13.24
C ILE A 105 -7.39 1.03 12.20
N PRO A 106 -6.19 1.46 12.60
CA PRO A 106 -5.13 1.80 11.65
C PRO A 106 -4.67 0.54 10.90
N ILE A 107 -4.54 0.67 9.58
CA ILE A 107 -4.04 -0.40 8.72
C ILE A 107 -3.08 0.16 7.68
N ILE A 108 -2.03 -0.58 7.37
CA ILE A 108 -1.00 -0.18 6.42
C ILE A 108 -1.21 -0.93 5.12
N PHE A 109 -1.37 -0.20 4.03
CA PHE A 109 -1.28 -0.77 2.69
C PHE A 109 0.14 -0.57 2.16
N LEU A 110 0.91 -1.65 2.08
CA LEU A 110 2.30 -1.62 1.65
C LEU A 110 2.42 -1.94 0.15
N LEU A 111 2.96 -0.98 -0.58
CA LEU A 111 3.33 -1.08 -1.97
C LEU A 111 4.86 -0.96 -2.12
N SER A 112 5.46 -1.89 -2.85
CA SER A 112 6.90 -1.86 -3.16
C SER A 112 7.20 -2.52 -4.49
N ASP A 113 8.09 -1.96 -5.28
CA ASP A 113 8.64 -2.62 -6.47
C ASP A 113 9.59 -3.79 -6.14
N ASP A 114 9.98 -3.91 -4.87
CA ASP A 114 10.70 -5.07 -4.33
C ASP A 114 9.74 -5.98 -3.54
N ILE A 115 9.52 -7.18 -4.10
CA ILE A 115 8.67 -8.22 -3.51
C ILE A 115 9.19 -8.72 -2.16
N GLN A 116 10.50 -8.70 -1.93
CA GLN A 116 11.08 -9.21 -0.69
C GLN A 116 10.68 -8.35 0.51
N ILE A 117 10.59 -7.03 0.31
CA ILE A 117 10.08 -6.09 1.33
C ILE A 117 8.63 -6.43 1.68
N ARG A 118 7.78 -6.66 0.67
CA ARG A 118 6.38 -7.04 0.88
C ARG A 118 6.27 -8.35 1.66
N GLN A 119 7.07 -9.35 1.30
CA GLN A 119 7.07 -10.66 1.95
C GLN A 119 7.56 -10.60 3.39
N ALA A 120 8.66 -9.89 3.65
CA ALA A 120 9.20 -9.69 4.99
C ALA A 120 8.17 -8.98 5.90
N ALA A 121 7.58 -7.90 5.41
CA ALA A 121 6.57 -7.16 6.14
C ALA A 121 5.32 -8.00 6.44
N LEU A 122 4.86 -8.80 5.46
CA LEU A 122 3.74 -9.72 5.65
C LEU A 122 4.05 -10.90 6.57
N LYS A 123 5.30 -11.33 6.71
CA LYS A 123 5.65 -12.38 7.68
C LYS A 123 5.60 -11.84 9.11
N ARG A 124 6.06 -10.60 9.31
CA ARG A 124 6.15 -9.97 10.62
C ARG A 124 4.82 -9.39 11.12
N TRP A 125 4.05 -8.75 10.22
CA TRP A 125 2.95 -7.86 10.59
C TRP A 125 1.67 -8.14 9.79
N LYS A 126 1.44 -9.40 9.38
CA LYS A 126 0.27 -9.76 8.56
C LYS A 126 -1.04 -9.34 9.25
N PHE A 127 -1.86 -8.57 8.55
CA PHE A 127 -3.24 -8.39 8.97
C PHE A 127 -4.04 -9.70 8.84
N SER A 128 -4.64 -10.17 9.93
CA SER A 128 -5.50 -11.35 9.93
C SER A 128 -6.88 -11.04 9.34
N LEU A 129 -7.38 -11.87 8.43
CA LEU A 129 -8.72 -11.69 7.85
C LEU A 129 -9.84 -12.02 8.83
N GLU A 130 -9.58 -12.81 9.85
CA GLU A 130 -10.54 -13.10 10.93
C GLU A 130 -10.91 -11.81 11.68
N CYS A 131 -9.98 -10.87 11.76
CA CYS A 131 -10.19 -9.54 12.32
C CYS A 131 -11.20 -8.70 11.50
N PHE A 132 -11.20 -8.86 10.17
CA PHE A 132 -12.16 -8.18 9.31
C PHE A 132 -13.60 -8.63 9.60
N GLN A 133 -13.81 -9.92 9.81
CA GLN A 133 -15.12 -10.53 10.00
C GLN A 133 -15.64 -10.47 11.44
N SER A 134 -14.77 -10.16 12.41
CA SER A 134 -15.16 -10.10 13.82
C SER A 134 -15.98 -8.85 14.14
N LEU A 135 -17.15 -9.07 14.75
CA LEU A 135 -18.02 -8.02 15.32
C LEU A 135 -17.45 -7.42 16.61
N GLU A 136 -16.72 -8.23 17.36
CA GLU A 136 -15.93 -7.79 18.51
C GLU A 136 -14.59 -7.27 17.95
N ASN A 137 -14.12 -6.10 18.38
CA ASN A 137 -12.87 -5.49 17.91
C ASN A 137 -11.60 -6.29 18.31
N LYS A 138 -11.53 -7.59 18.03
CA LYS A 138 -10.41 -8.52 18.29
C LYS A 138 -9.13 -8.16 17.55
N CYS A 139 -9.19 -7.17 16.65
CA CYS A 139 -8.06 -6.70 15.86
C CYS A 139 -7.13 -5.75 16.61
N GLN A 140 -7.47 -5.35 17.84
CA GLN A 140 -6.56 -4.63 18.71
C GLN A 140 -5.61 -5.65 19.35
N THR A 141 -4.55 -6.02 18.64
CA THR A 141 -3.44 -6.75 19.26
C THR A 141 -2.82 -5.87 20.34
N ASN A 142 -2.63 -6.45 21.52
CA ASN A 142 -1.93 -5.76 22.60
C ASN A 142 -0.46 -5.58 22.20
N ASN A 143 -0.06 -4.31 22.10
CA ASN A 143 1.28 -3.78 21.91
C ASN A 143 1.89 -3.85 20.49
N SER A 144 2.16 -2.65 19.96
CA SER A 144 3.22 -2.28 18.99
C SER A 144 3.24 -2.89 17.58
N ASP A 145 2.38 -3.86 17.25
CA ASP A 145 2.42 -4.47 15.93
C ASP A 145 1.63 -3.68 14.89
N LEU A 146 2.28 -3.38 13.77
CA LEU A 146 1.66 -2.81 12.59
C LEU A 146 0.68 -3.82 11.97
N ASN A 147 -0.38 -3.34 11.33
CA ASN A 147 -1.32 -4.19 10.58
C ASN A 147 -1.07 -4.02 9.09
N ILE A 148 -0.37 -4.96 8.43
CA ILE A 148 0.04 -4.81 7.03
C ILE A 148 -0.87 -5.60 6.08
N LEU A 149 -1.32 -4.90 5.05
CA LEU A 149 -1.94 -5.39 3.83
C LEU A 149 -0.96 -5.20 2.67
N ALA A 150 -0.67 -6.28 1.96
CA ALA A 150 0.09 -6.23 0.72
C ALA A 150 -0.26 -7.43 -0.15
N ASN A 151 -0.14 -7.25 -1.48
CA ASN A 151 -0.07 -8.36 -2.40
C ASN A 151 1.40 -8.69 -2.65
N SER A 152 1.85 -9.88 -2.26
CA SER A 152 3.20 -10.37 -2.53
C SER A 152 3.22 -11.61 -3.41
N ASN A 153 2.13 -11.89 -4.11
CA ASN A 153 2.08 -12.96 -5.08
C ASN A 153 2.94 -12.58 -6.31
N PRO A 154 4.02 -13.32 -6.62
CA PRO A 154 4.91 -13.00 -7.73
C PRO A 154 4.18 -12.89 -9.08
N VAL A 155 3.11 -13.67 -9.30
CA VAL A 155 2.33 -13.65 -10.55
C VAL A 155 1.70 -12.28 -10.82
N PHE A 156 1.35 -11.56 -9.75
CA PHE A 156 0.73 -10.23 -9.83
C PHE A 156 1.74 -9.10 -9.61
N HIS A 157 3.03 -9.42 -9.58
CA HIS A 157 4.07 -8.44 -9.39
C HIS A 157 4.71 -8.09 -10.73
N ILE A 158 4.80 -6.80 -11.02
CA ILE A 158 5.20 -6.28 -12.33
C ILE A 158 6.51 -6.85 -12.87
N ARG A 159 7.50 -7.02 -11.98
CA ARG A 159 8.81 -7.62 -12.29
C ARG A 159 8.74 -9.00 -12.97
N TYR A 160 7.71 -9.80 -12.68
CA TYR A 160 7.64 -11.20 -13.14
C TYR A 160 6.73 -11.40 -14.36
N THR A 161 6.16 -10.33 -14.90
CA THR A 161 5.41 -10.41 -16.16
C THR A 161 6.23 -9.85 -17.32
N THR A 162 6.35 -10.63 -18.40
CA THR A 162 6.91 -10.17 -19.67
C THR A 162 5.88 -9.38 -20.49
N ASN A 163 4.62 -9.35 -20.06
CA ASN A 163 3.55 -8.64 -20.74
C ASN A 163 3.46 -7.20 -20.21
N HIS A 164 4.03 -6.26 -20.96
CA HIS A 164 4.04 -4.83 -20.61
C HIS A 164 2.65 -4.22 -20.42
N ILE A 165 1.63 -4.71 -21.13
CA ILE A 165 0.25 -4.22 -20.98
C ILE A 165 -0.31 -4.67 -19.63
N LEU A 166 -0.09 -5.94 -19.26
CA LEU A 166 -0.52 -6.45 -17.96
C LEU A 166 0.22 -5.76 -16.82
N ALA A 167 1.54 -5.58 -16.95
CA ALA A 167 2.38 -4.79 -16.05
C ALA A 167 1.79 -3.39 -15.81
N PHE A 168 1.52 -2.66 -16.89
CA PHE A 168 0.93 -1.32 -16.81
C PHE A 168 -0.45 -1.32 -16.13
N GLN A 169 -1.30 -2.29 -16.45
CA GLN A 169 -2.61 -2.45 -15.81
C GLN A 169 -2.52 -2.73 -14.31
N LEU A 170 -1.58 -3.58 -13.89
CA LEU A 170 -1.29 -3.84 -12.48
C LEU A 170 -0.76 -2.59 -11.79
N GLY A 171 0.14 -1.84 -12.42
CA GLY A 171 0.65 -0.57 -11.89
C GLY A 171 -0.44 0.49 -11.71
N ILE A 172 -1.36 0.64 -12.69
CA ILE A 172 -2.53 1.51 -12.54
C ILE A 172 -3.39 1.06 -11.35
N PHE A 173 -3.60 -0.25 -11.21
CA PHE A 173 -4.44 -0.75 -10.15
C PHE A 173 -3.82 -0.59 -8.76
N ASP A 174 -2.52 -0.84 -8.63
CA ASP A 174 -1.77 -0.57 -7.41
C ASP A 174 -1.80 0.92 -7.06
N SER A 175 -1.67 1.81 -8.05
CA SER A 175 -1.83 3.27 -7.86
C SER A 175 -3.23 3.63 -7.38
N PHE A 176 -4.25 3.00 -7.97
CA PHE A 176 -5.64 3.18 -7.59
C PHE A 176 -5.88 2.75 -6.13
N LEU A 177 -5.46 1.54 -5.75
CA LEU A 177 -5.59 1.06 -4.37
C LEU A 177 -4.84 1.98 -3.40
N PHE A 178 -3.65 2.42 -3.77
CA PHE A 178 -2.88 3.36 -2.96
C PHE A 178 -3.63 4.68 -2.74
N SER A 179 -4.27 5.21 -3.79
CA SER A 179 -5.03 6.46 -3.72
C SER A 179 -6.26 6.41 -2.81
N LEU A 180 -6.73 5.22 -2.43
CA LEU A 180 -7.83 5.05 -1.48
C LEU A 180 -7.40 5.30 -0.02
N CYS A 181 -6.09 5.32 0.26
CA CYS A 181 -5.60 5.52 1.62
C CYS A 181 -5.90 6.92 2.16
N GLU A 182 -6.03 7.07 3.47
CA GLU A 182 -6.24 8.36 4.14
C GLU A 182 -4.95 9.18 4.23
N GLN A 183 -3.83 8.48 4.43
CA GLN A 183 -2.51 9.07 4.47
C GLN A 183 -1.55 8.31 3.57
N HIS A 184 -0.57 9.02 3.03
CA HIS A 184 0.36 8.48 2.04
C HIS A 184 1.78 8.74 2.50
N LEU A 185 2.56 7.68 2.65
CA LEU A 185 3.99 7.71 2.89
C LEU A 185 4.69 7.23 1.62
N ILE A 186 5.42 8.09 0.95
CA ILE A 186 5.99 7.83 -0.37
C ILE A 186 7.50 7.97 -0.36
N THR A 187 8.15 7.25 -1.27
CA THR A 187 9.57 7.49 -1.54
C THR A 187 9.73 8.81 -2.30
N THR A 188 10.62 9.69 -1.84
CA THR A 188 10.72 11.06 -2.37
C THR A 188 10.95 11.13 -3.88
N SER A 189 11.73 10.20 -4.43
CA SER A 189 12.06 10.16 -5.86
C SER A 189 11.03 9.41 -6.72
N SER A 190 9.97 8.85 -6.13
CA SER A 190 9.01 8.00 -6.83
C SER A 190 7.89 8.81 -7.47
N GLY A 191 7.91 8.92 -8.81
CA GLY A 191 6.79 9.48 -9.59
C GLY A 191 5.51 8.66 -9.42
N PHE A 192 5.64 7.33 -9.27
CA PHE A 192 4.51 6.43 -8.99
C PHE A 192 3.78 6.83 -7.70
N GLY A 193 4.52 6.91 -6.59
CA GLY A 193 3.95 7.24 -5.27
C GLY A 193 3.34 8.65 -5.26
N ARG A 194 4.04 9.61 -5.88
CA ARG A 194 3.56 11.00 -6.01
C ARG A 194 2.27 11.09 -6.82
N LEU A 195 2.18 10.41 -7.96
CA LEU A 195 0.98 10.41 -8.79
C LEU A 195 -0.20 9.78 -8.04
N ALA A 196 0.00 8.61 -7.44
CA ALA A 196 -1.06 7.92 -6.71
C ALA A 196 -1.56 8.74 -5.51
N ALA A 197 -0.64 9.34 -4.73
CA ALA A 197 -0.99 10.23 -3.63
C ALA A 197 -1.68 11.52 -4.12
N PHE A 198 -1.28 12.07 -5.27
CA PHE A 198 -1.96 13.22 -5.87
C PHE A 198 -3.40 12.89 -6.27
N VAL A 199 -3.62 11.74 -6.92
CA VAL A 199 -4.94 11.28 -7.37
C VAL A 199 -5.90 11.01 -6.20
N SER A 200 -5.37 10.75 -5.00
CA SER A 200 -6.20 10.65 -3.78
C SER A 200 -6.94 11.95 -3.43
N LEU A 201 -6.46 13.10 -3.94
CA LEU A 201 -6.90 14.46 -3.57
C LEU A 201 -6.66 14.82 -2.08
N LYS A 202 -5.93 13.99 -1.33
CA LYS A 202 -5.57 14.20 0.09
C LYS A 202 -4.19 14.86 0.23
N GLN A 203 -4.01 16.00 -0.43
CA GLN A 203 -2.71 16.67 -0.57
C GLN A 203 -2.04 17.08 0.75
N GLN A 204 -2.81 17.20 1.83
CA GLN A 204 -2.31 17.53 3.17
C GLN A 204 -1.87 16.31 3.98
N ASN A 205 -1.97 15.10 3.44
CA ASN A 205 -1.67 13.86 4.16
C ASN A 205 -0.58 13.05 3.45
N ILE A 206 0.45 13.73 2.94
CA ILE A 206 1.53 13.10 2.17
C ILE A 206 2.85 13.30 2.90
N TYR A 207 3.54 12.21 3.19
CA TYR A 207 4.83 12.18 3.86
C TYR A 207 5.85 11.62 2.88
N SER A 208 6.97 12.30 2.71
CA SER A 208 7.99 11.93 1.74
C SER A 208 9.26 11.55 2.46
N LEU A 209 9.81 10.36 2.17
CA LEU A 209 11.03 9.86 2.79
C LEU A 209 12.07 9.42 1.75
N PHE A 210 13.34 9.66 2.08
CA PHE A 210 14.45 8.92 1.51
C PHE A 210 14.77 7.73 2.40
N HIS A 211 15.02 6.57 1.81
CA HIS A 211 15.34 5.36 2.58
C HIS A 211 16.73 5.40 3.24
N HIS A 212 17.59 6.36 2.86
CA HIS A 212 18.96 6.50 3.39
C HIS A 212 19.16 7.69 4.36
N GLU A 213 18.15 8.54 4.54
CA GLU A 213 18.26 9.72 5.40
C GLU A 213 17.70 9.46 6.80
N GLN A 214 18.05 10.32 7.77
CA GLN A 214 17.47 10.28 9.11
C GLN A 214 15.93 10.39 9.04
N PRO A 215 15.19 9.65 9.89
CA PRO A 215 13.74 9.62 9.85
C PRO A 215 13.15 10.97 10.24
N SER A 216 12.84 11.81 9.25
CA SER A 216 12.00 12.99 9.46
C SER A 216 10.63 12.73 8.83
N CYS A 217 9.66 12.34 9.66
CA CYS A 217 8.28 12.12 9.24
C CYS A 217 7.56 13.48 9.10
N GLN A 218 8.02 14.26 8.11
CA GLN A 218 7.50 15.58 7.79
C GLN A 218 6.44 15.49 6.70
N ASN A 219 5.33 16.17 6.95
CA ASN A 219 4.24 16.28 6.00
C ASN A 219 4.63 17.26 4.89
N GLN A 220 4.34 16.91 3.66
CA GLN A 220 4.66 17.68 2.46
C GLN A 220 3.46 17.73 1.53
N SER A 221 3.30 18.84 0.83
CA SER A 221 2.39 18.88 -0.31
C SER A 221 3.10 18.32 -1.55
N VAL A 222 2.34 17.65 -2.43
CA VAL A 222 2.84 17.19 -3.73
C VAL A 222 2.11 17.96 -4.84
N PRO A 223 2.72 19.03 -5.39
CA PRO A 223 2.17 19.72 -6.55
C PRO A 223 2.10 18.81 -7.77
N LEU A 224 1.06 18.95 -8.59
CA LEU A 224 0.92 18.19 -9.86
C LEU A 224 2.12 18.38 -10.78
N ALA A 225 2.60 19.62 -10.88
CA ALA A 225 3.78 19.99 -11.66
C ALA A 225 5.07 19.32 -11.18
N ILE A 226 5.07 18.70 -9.99
CA ILE A 226 6.20 17.93 -9.48
C ILE A 226 5.88 16.44 -9.64
N ALA A 227 4.64 15.99 -9.42
CA ALA A 227 4.25 14.58 -9.58
C ALA A 227 4.54 14.00 -10.97
N GLY A 228 4.39 14.81 -12.04
CA GLY A 228 4.63 14.38 -13.42
C GLY A 228 6.10 14.39 -13.90
N TYR A 229 7.00 15.05 -13.17
CA TYR A 229 8.41 15.21 -13.59
C TYR A 229 9.37 14.20 -12.94
N TYR A 230 8.91 13.47 -11.93
CA TYR A 230 9.72 12.46 -11.25
C TYR A 230 9.50 11.09 -11.88
N TRP A 231 10.54 10.27 -11.83
CA TRP A 231 10.60 9.00 -12.53
C TRP A 231 9.47 8.06 -12.09
N SER A 232 8.60 7.69 -13.02
CA SER A 232 7.37 6.95 -12.75
C SER A 232 7.57 5.48 -12.45
N GLY A 233 8.76 4.92 -12.74
CA GLY A 233 9.26 3.68 -12.16
C GLY A 233 8.24 2.59 -11.92
N ILE A 234 7.70 2.06 -13.01
CA ILE A 234 6.79 0.91 -13.03
C ILE A 234 7.62 -0.30 -13.48
#